data_AF-A0A0V0ZTK1-F1
#
_entry.id   AF-A0A0V0ZTK1-F1
#
_cell.length_a   1.000
_cell.length_b   1.000
_cell.length_c   1.000
_cell.angle_alpha   90.00
_cell.angle_beta   90.00
_cell.angle_gamma   90.00
#
_symmetry.space_group_name_H-M   'P 1'
#
loop_
_entity.id
_entity.type
_entity.pdbx_description
1 polymer ?
#
loop_
_entity_poly.entity_id
_entity_poly.type
_entity_poly.pdbx_seq_one_letter_code
_entity_poly.pdbx_strand_id
1 'polypeptide(L)'
;LRKMGLERFDIYRKVPKDLTQPTTTGAVISIFSLIFISYLFVSELLQFLKVEIISEMFVSNPDVVEVIPVFLNATLLALGCDYLGLDIQDENGRHEVGFIENVVKNPVHTGGCRIEATFRISKVPGNFHLSTHSAKIQPVFVDLRHVIHGVKFGDDVMEYNLPGNFNPLMNAEVLDSPVDNFPFSYDYILKIVPTVYENIAGNMKHAYQYTYARKTYIEMSFTGQTNPTLWFRYDFTPITVKYHERRQPLYIFLTSICAIIGGTFTVAGLIDSFFFTASQLYKKVELGKIS
;
A
#
# COMPACT_ATOMS: atom_id res chain seq x y z
N LEU A 1 -34.40 38.40 30.90
CA LEU A 1 -33.49 37.46 30.19
C LEU A 1 -32.10 38.08 30.11
N ARG A 2 -31.17 37.60 30.95
CA ARG A 2 -29.85 38.19 31.19
C ARG A 2 -28.95 37.88 29.98
N LYS A 3 -28.59 38.89 29.19
CA LYS A 3 -27.50 38.78 28.19
C LYS A 3 -26.22 38.53 28.97
N MET A 4 -25.80 37.27 29.05
CA MET A 4 -24.51 36.89 29.59
C MET A 4 -23.47 37.24 28.53
N GLY A 5 -23.08 38.53 28.51
CA GLY A 5 -22.14 39.06 27.55
C GLY A 5 -20.74 38.51 27.81
N LEU A 6 -20.05 38.12 26.74
CA LEU A 6 -18.63 37.74 26.75
C LEU A 6 -17.69 38.84 27.29
N GLU A 7 -18.19 40.02 27.65
CA GLU A 7 -17.43 41.13 28.23
C GLU A 7 -16.72 40.78 29.54
N ARG A 8 -17.13 39.73 30.26
CA ARG A 8 -16.45 39.27 31.48
C ARG A 8 -15.20 38.42 31.24
N PHE A 9 -14.92 38.01 29.99
CA PHE A 9 -13.73 37.23 29.64
C PHE A 9 -12.66 38.05 28.91
N ASP A 10 -12.82 39.37 28.83
CA ASP A 10 -11.81 40.28 28.27
C ASP A 10 -10.73 40.55 29.34
N ILE A 11 -9.72 39.67 29.39
CA ILE A 11 -8.60 39.72 30.36
C ILE A 11 -7.64 40.89 30.04
N TYR A 12 -7.72 41.48 28.84
CA TYR A 12 -6.80 42.54 28.42
C TYR A 12 -7.30 43.93 28.81
N ARG A 13 -6.40 44.72 29.42
CA ARG A 13 -6.66 46.12 29.76
C ARG A 13 -6.84 46.92 28.46
N LYS A 14 -8.05 47.42 28.20
CA LYS A 14 -8.33 48.27 27.03
C LYS A 14 -7.44 49.50 27.06
N VAL A 15 -6.59 49.66 26.05
CA VAL A 15 -5.76 50.85 25.90
C VAL A 15 -6.67 52.03 25.52
N PRO A 16 -6.56 53.20 26.18
CA PRO A 16 -7.33 54.38 25.80
C PRO A 16 -7.15 54.70 24.31
N LYS A 17 -8.25 54.99 23.62
CA LYS A 17 -8.25 55.30 22.17
C LYS A 17 -7.36 56.52 21.85
N ASP A 18 -7.15 57.40 22.82
CA ASP A 18 -6.31 58.60 22.69
C ASP A 18 -4.80 58.31 22.64
N LEU A 19 -4.38 57.10 23.03
CA LEU A 19 -2.98 56.63 22.99
C LEU A 19 -2.71 55.67 21.83
N THR A 20 -3.71 55.34 21.02
CA THR A 20 -3.61 54.39 19.90
C THR A 20 -3.90 55.12 18.58
N GLN A 21 -2.86 55.46 17.82
CA GLN A 21 -3.03 55.95 16.45
C GLN A 21 -3.09 54.76 15.48
N PRO A 22 -4.17 54.60 14.69
CA PRO A 22 -4.23 53.55 13.69
C PRO A 22 -3.21 53.82 12.58
N THR A 23 -2.36 52.83 12.30
CA THR A 23 -1.38 52.88 11.20
C THR A 23 -1.91 52.08 10.01
N THR A 24 -1.73 52.61 8.79
CA THR A 24 -2.11 51.91 7.54
C THR A 24 -1.33 50.60 7.36
N THR A 25 -0.05 50.60 7.75
CA THR A 25 0.82 49.41 7.75
C THR A 25 0.29 48.32 8.68
N GLY A 26 -0.15 48.68 9.89
CA GLY A 26 -0.71 47.73 10.86
C GLY A 26 -2.02 47.10 10.36
N ALA A 27 -2.86 47.86 9.64
CA ALA A 27 -4.07 47.33 9.02
C ALA A 27 -3.75 46.29 7.93
N VAL A 28 -2.78 46.57 7.06
CA VAL A 28 -2.33 45.64 6.01
C VAL A 28 -1.76 44.35 6.63
N ILE A 29 -0.87 44.46 7.62
CA ILE A 29 -0.27 43.31 8.32
C ILE A 29 -1.36 42.46 9.00
N SER A 30 -2.38 43.08 9.58
CA SER A 30 -3.48 42.38 10.24
C SER A 30 -4.34 41.59 9.25
N ILE A 31 -4.62 42.14 8.07
CA ILE A 31 -5.37 41.45 7.00
C ILE A 31 -4.58 40.22 6.51
N PHE A 32 -3.29 40.39 6.22
CA PHE A 32 -2.44 39.27 5.80
C PHE A 32 -2.33 38.19 6.89
N SER A 33 -2.19 38.58 8.15
CA SER A 33 -2.17 37.66 9.29
C SER A 33 -3.46 36.86 9.41
N LEU A 34 -4.62 37.51 9.24
CA LEU A 34 -5.92 36.83 9.27
C LEU A 34 -6.08 35.82 8.13
N ILE A 35 -5.70 36.20 6.90
CA ILE A 35 -5.72 35.29 5.74
C ILE A 35 -4.81 34.08 6.01
N PHE A 36 -3.60 34.32 6.49
CA PHE A 36 -2.64 33.25 6.79
C PHE A 36 -3.12 32.31 7.90
N ILE A 37 -3.66 32.84 9.01
CA ILE A 37 -4.26 32.04 10.08
C ILE A 37 -5.41 31.20 9.53
N SER A 38 -6.28 31.80 8.71
CA SER A 38 -7.41 31.07 8.12
C SER A 38 -6.95 29.92 7.22
N TYR A 39 -5.90 30.14 6.43
CA TYR A 39 -5.31 29.11 5.58
C TYR A 39 -4.72 27.96 6.41
N LEU A 40 -3.90 28.27 7.41
CA LEU A 40 -3.30 27.25 8.28
C LEU A 40 -4.36 26.49 9.07
N PHE A 41 -5.40 27.17 9.57
CA PHE A 41 -6.51 26.54 10.25
C PHE A 41 -7.27 25.56 9.35
N VAL A 42 -7.58 25.97 8.11
CA VAL A 42 -8.24 25.07 7.14
C VAL A 42 -7.34 23.88 6.82
N SER A 43 -6.03 24.09 6.64
CA SER A 43 -5.07 23.02 6.41
C SER A 43 -5.04 22.01 7.56
N GLU A 44 -4.90 22.48 8.81
CA GLU A 44 -4.94 21.62 10.00
C GLU A 44 -6.29 20.91 10.16
N LEU A 45 -7.41 21.59 9.87
CA LEU A 45 -8.73 20.99 9.93
C LEU A 45 -8.87 19.85 8.91
N LEU A 46 -8.41 20.06 7.68
CA LEU A 46 -8.41 19.02 6.66
C LEU A 46 -7.51 17.84 7.04
N GLN A 47 -6.35 18.11 7.67
CA GLN A 47 -5.45 17.07 8.16
C GLN A 47 -6.04 16.28 9.33
N PHE A 48 -6.68 16.97 10.28
CA PHE A 48 -7.37 16.35 11.42
C PHE A 48 -8.54 15.46 10.98
N LEU A 49 -9.26 15.84 9.92
CA LEU A 49 -10.35 15.05 9.35
C LEU A 49 -9.86 13.87 8.50
N LYS A 50 -8.60 13.88 8.06
CA LYS A 50 -8.02 12.80 7.26
C LYS A 50 -7.76 11.57 8.14
N VAL A 51 -8.09 10.40 7.61
CA VAL A 51 -7.72 9.11 8.21
C VAL A 51 -6.33 8.72 7.72
N GLU A 52 -5.46 8.33 8.64
CA GLU A 52 -4.11 7.88 8.33
C GLU A 52 -4.01 6.37 8.51
N ILE A 53 -3.31 5.70 7.58
CA ILE A 53 -3.04 4.26 7.64
C ILE A 53 -1.63 4.09 8.20
N ILE A 54 -1.52 3.45 9.36
CA ILE A 54 -0.24 3.21 10.03
C ILE A 54 0.08 1.72 9.93
N SER A 55 1.34 1.40 9.61
CA SER A 55 1.84 0.03 9.55
C SER A 55 2.65 -0.33 10.79
N GLU A 56 2.31 -1.44 11.43
CA GLU A 56 3.07 -2.05 12.52
C GLU A 56 3.49 -3.46 12.12
N MET A 57 4.62 -3.95 12.65
CA MET A 57 5.10 -5.31 12.38
C MET A 57 5.13 -6.11 13.68
N PHE A 58 4.63 -7.35 13.63
CA PHE A 58 4.61 -8.25 14.77
C PHE A 58 4.99 -9.68 14.35
N VAL A 59 5.41 -10.50 15.31
CA VAL A 59 5.74 -11.91 15.05
C VAL A 59 4.46 -12.71 14.96
N SER A 60 4.29 -13.45 13.87
CA SER A 60 3.12 -14.30 13.66
C SER A 60 3.12 -15.47 14.63
N ASN A 61 1.97 -15.76 15.24
CA ASN A 61 1.81 -16.95 16.06
C ASN A 61 1.72 -18.19 15.14
N PRO A 62 2.58 -19.21 15.31
CA PRO A 62 2.63 -20.38 14.43
C PRO A 62 1.50 -21.39 14.66
N ASP A 63 0.80 -21.32 15.80
CA ASP A 63 -0.10 -22.38 16.26
C ASP A 63 -1.50 -22.38 15.62
N VAL A 64 -1.79 -21.44 14.71
CA VAL A 64 -3.09 -21.38 14.03
C VAL A 64 -2.95 -21.98 12.63
N VAL A 65 -3.58 -23.13 12.41
CA VAL A 65 -3.74 -23.72 11.07
C VAL A 65 -4.69 -22.82 10.28
N GLU A 66 -4.12 -21.83 9.61
CA GLU A 66 -4.83 -20.91 8.73
C GLU A 66 -4.91 -21.49 7.32
N VAL A 67 -6.11 -21.47 6.74
CA VAL A 67 -6.35 -21.84 5.34
C VAL A 67 -6.52 -20.56 4.54
N ILE A 68 -5.75 -20.41 3.46
CA ILE A 68 -5.60 -19.17 2.70
C ILE A 68 -6.20 -19.37 1.31
N PRO A 69 -7.14 -18.52 0.87
CA PRO A 69 -7.60 -18.54 -0.51
C PRO A 69 -6.51 -17.99 -1.45
N VAL A 70 -6.33 -18.65 -2.59
CA VAL A 70 -5.37 -18.28 -3.64
C VAL A 70 -6.14 -18.12 -4.93
N PHE A 71 -5.88 -17.01 -5.61
CA PHE A 71 -6.36 -16.75 -6.96
C PHE A 71 -5.18 -16.82 -7.93
N LEU A 72 -5.30 -17.64 -8.97
CA LEU A 72 -4.31 -17.82 -10.03
C LEU A 72 -4.95 -17.50 -11.37
N ASN A 73 -4.34 -16.59 -12.13
CA ASN A 73 -4.68 -16.34 -13.52
C ASN A 73 -3.40 -16.37 -14.37
N ALA A 74 -3.29 -17.36 -15.24
CA ALA A 74 -2.12 -17.55 -16.11
C ALA A 74 -2.55 -18.03 -17.49
N THR A 75 -1.73 -17.74 -18.49
CA THR A 75 -1.92 -18.22 -19.87
C THR A 75 -0.66 -18.94 -20.33
N LEU A 76 -0.83 -20.20 -20.73
CA LEU A 76 0.20 -21.01 -21.38
C LEU A 76 0.04 -20.81 -22.88
N LEU A 77 1.08 -20.38 -23.58
CA LEU A 77 0.98 -19.90 -24.96
C LEU A 77 0.87 -21.04 -25.99
N ALA A 78 1.51 -22.17 -25.69
CA ALA A 78 1.69 -23.31 -26.61
C ALA A 78 1.25 -24.66 -26.02
N LEU A 79 0.47 -24.63 -24.92
CA LEU A 79 -0.09 -25.83 -24.29
C LEU A 79 -1.62 -25.74 -24.26
N GLY A 80 -2.28 -26.71 -24.89
CA GLY A 80 -3.74 -26.79 -24.94
C GLY A 80 -4.38 -27.15 -23.60
N CYS A 81 -5.65 -26.76 -23.40
CA CYS A 81 -6.33 -26.90 -22.12
C CYS A 81 -6.56 -28.35 -21.66
N ASP A 82 -6.66 -29.29 -22.60
CA ASP A 82 -6.83 -30.72 -22.31
C ASP A 82 -5.58 -31.34 -21.68
N TYR A 83 -4.42 -30.73 -21.90
CA TYR A 83 -3.11 -31.16 -21.39
C TYR A 83 -2.71 -30.46 -20.11
N LEU A 84 -3.41 -29.41 -19.69
CA LEU A 84 -3.03 -28.58 -18.55
C LEU A 84 -3.70 -29.09 -17.27
N GLY A 85 -2.92 -29.43 -16.25
CA GLY A 85 -3.39 -29.75 -14.89
C GLY A 85 -2.92 -28.70 -13.88
N LEU A 86 -3.69 -28.51 -12.79
CA LEU A 86 -3.28 -27.76 -11.61
C LEU A 86 -3.11 -28.74 -10.46
N ASP A 87 -1.93 -28.79 -9.87
CA ASP A 87 -1.59 -29.69 -8.79
C ASP A 87 -1.24 -28.88 -7.54
N ILE A 88 -1.60 -29.37 -6.35
CA ILE A 88 -1.38 -28.70 -5.07
C ILE A 88 -0.68 -29.67 -4.12
N GLN A 89 0.40 -29.23 -3.48
CA GLN A 89 1.13 -30.02 -2.51
C GLN A 89 1.62 -29.16 -1.35
N ASP A 90 1.47 -29.63 -0.11
CA ASP A 90 1.99 -28.95 1.07
C ASP A 90 2.78 -29.89 2.00
N GLU A 91 3.55 -29.32 2.92
CA GLU A 91 4.33 -30.08 3.91
C GLU A 91 3.48 -30.77 4.98
N ASN A 92 2.18 -30.43 5.08
CA ASN A 92 1.22 -31.14 5.93
C ASN A 92 0.78 -32.49 5.33
N GLY A 93 1.33 -32.87 4.17
CA GLY A 93 1.03 -34.12 3.49
C GLY A 93 -0.17 -34.04 2.56
N ARG A 94 -0.72 -32.84 2.30
CA ARG A 94 -1.74 -32.68 1.26
C ARG A 94 -1.08 -32.85 -0.10
N HIS A 95 -1.68 -33.68 -0.93
CA HIS A 95 -1.26 -33.88 -2.31
C HIS A 95 -2.50 -34.08 -3.18
N GLU A 96 -2.87 -33.05 -3.94
CA GLU A 96 -4.03 -33.06 -4.83
C GLU A 96 -3.54 -32.94 -6.28
N VAL A 97 -3.74 -34.01 -7.03
CA VAL A 97 -3.34 -34.13 -8.43
C VAL A 97 -4.55 -33.78 -9.30
N GLY A 98 -4.41 -32.81 -10.19
CA GLY A 98 -5.46 -32.40 -11.12
C GLY A 98 -6.66 -31.77 -10.42
N PHE A 99 -6.44 -30.73 -9.62
CA PHE A 99 -7.48 -29.93 -9.00
C PHE A 99 -8.41 -29.30 -10.06
N ILE A 100 -9.72 -29.49 -9.90
CA ILE A 100 -10.75 -29.10 -10.90
C ILE A 100 -11.76 -28.10 -10.32
N GLU A 101 -11.97 -28.07 -9.00
CA GLU A 101 -12.98 -27.21 -8.39
C GLU A 101 -12.63 -25.72 -8.56
N ASN A 102 -13.57 -24.89 -9.01
CA ASN A 102 -13.31 -23.46 -9.29
C ASN A 102 -12.12 -23.21 -10.24
N VAL A 103 -11.88 -24.13 -11.18
CA VAL A 103 -10.90 -23.98 -12.27
C VAL A 103 -11.65 -23.79 -13.59
N VAL A 104 -11.40 -22.67 -14.25
CA VAL A 104 -11.91 -22.35 -15.58
C VAL A 104 -10.73 -22.32 -16.55
N LYS A 105 -10.86 -23.08 -17.64
CA LYS A 105 -9.85 -23.15 -18.71
C LYS A 105 -10.46 -22.67 -20.02
N ASN A 106 -9.87 -21.64 -20.60
CA ASN A 106 -10.30 -21.05 -21.86
C ASN A 106 -9.22 -21.24 -22.93
N PRO A 107 -9.55 -21.85 -24.08
CA PRO A 107 -8.59 -22.00 -25.17
C PRO A 107 -8.21 -20.63 -25.74
N VAL A 108 -6.93 -20.49 -26.13
CA VAL A 108 -6.39 -19.30 -26.78
C VAL A 108 -6.16 -19.60 -28.25
N HIS A 109 -6.41 -18.63 -29.13
CA HIS A 109 -6.40 -18.79 -30.60
C HIS A 109 -5.13 -19.45 -31.18
N THR A 110 -3.99 -19.36 -30.48
CA THR A 110 -2.69 -19.93 -30.89
C THR A 110 -2.46 -21.38 -30.43
N GLY A 111 -3.49 -22.07 -29.93
CA GLY A 111 -3.34 -23.42 -29.35
C GLY A 111 -2.88 -23.43 -27.90
N GLY A 112 -2.87 -22.26 -27.25
CA GLY A 112 -2.60 -22.11 -25.82
C GLY A 112 -3.84 -22.29 -24.94
N CYS A 113 -3.65 -22.15 -23.64
CA CYS A 113 -4.72 -22.23 -22.65
C CYS A 113 -4.57 -21.15 -21.58
N ARG A 114 -5.64 -20.41 -21.32
CA ARG A 114 -5.76 -19.53 -20.17
C ARG A 114 -6.47 -20.26 -19.04
N ILE A 115 -5.81 -20.35 -17.89
CA ILE A 115 -6.35 -20.95 -16.67
C ILE A 115 -6.63 -19.86 -15.63
N GLU A 116 -7.85 -19.89 -15.09
CA GLU A 116 -8.27 -19.09 -13.95
C GLU A 116 -8.74 -20.05 -12.86
N ALA A 117 -8.08 -20.01 -11.69
CA ALA A 117 -8.33 -20.94 -10.61
C ALA A 117 -8.43 -20.22 -9.28
N THR A 118 -9.39 -20.64 -8.44
CA THR A 118 -9.46 -20.22 -7.04
C THR A 118 -9.43 -21.45 -6.15
N PHE A 119 -8.41 -21.56 -5.31
CA PHE A 119 -8.21 -22.72 -4.44
C PHE A 119 -7.74 -22.29 -3.07
N ARG A 120 -7.65 -23.23 -2.14
CA ARG A 120 -7.22 -22.98 -0.76
C ARG A 120 -5.90 -23.68 -0.49
N ILE A 121 -4.98 -23.02 0.19
CA ILE A 121 -3.70 -23.59 0.66
C ILE A 121 -3.60 -23.49 2.18
N SER A 122 -2.85 -24.40 2.78
CA SER A 122 -2.50 -24.33 4.19
C SER A 122 -1.38 -23.28 4.39
N LYS A 123 -1.37 -22.58 5.54
CA LYS A 123 -0.26 -21.69 5.94
C LYS A 123 0.96 -22.48 6.44
N VAL A 124 1.47 -23.34 5.58
CA VAL A 124 2.74 -24.07 5.75
C VAL A 124 3.48 -24.02 4.42
N PRO A 125 4.80 -24.26 4.38
CA PRO A 125 5.52 -24.33 3.11
C PRO A 125 4.89 -25.36 2.18
N GLY A 126 4.91 -25.06 0.88
CA GLY A 126 4.26 -25.90 -0.12
C GLY A 126 4.46 -25.39 -1.53
N ASN A 127 3.70 -25.96 -2.46
CA ASN A 127 3.69 -25.52 -3.84
C ASN A 127 2.33 -25.81 -4.49
N PHE A 128 2.02 -25.01 -5.50
CA PHE A 128 1.07 -25.39 -6.52
C PHE A 128 1.77 -25.28 -7.86
N HIS A 129 1.41 -26.12 -8.81
CA HIS A 129 2.10 -26.16 -10.09
C HIS A 129 1.18 -26.52 -11.23
N LEU A 130 1.55 -26.03 -12.41
CA LEU A 130 0.88 -26.33 -13.66
C LEU A 130 1.75 -27.32 -14.43
N SER A 131 1.19 -28.49 -14.74
CA SER A 131 1.89 -29.61 -15.34
C SER A 131 1.00 -30.34 -16.36
N THR A 132 1.58 -31.27 -17.12
CA THR A 132 0.79 -32.20 -17.94
C THR A 132 0.52 -33.52 -17.24
N HIS A 133 1.13 -33.77 -16.08
CA HIS A 133 1.08 -35.06 -15.39
C HIS A 133 -0.36 -35.49 -15.05
N SER A 134 -1.22 -34.52 -14.74
CA SER A 134 -2.61 -34.75 -14.35
C SER A 134 -3.58 -34.83 -15.54
N ALA A 135 -3.08 -34.70 -16.78
CA ALA A 135 -3.89 -34.81 -17.99
C ALA A 135 -4.13 -36.27 -18.39
N LYS A 136 -5.32 -36.54 -18.93
CA LYS A 136 -5.69 -37.88 -19.44
C LYS A 136 -4.89 -38.29 -20.67
N ILE A 137 -4.47 -37.31 -21.46
CA ILE A 137 -3.69 -37.48 -22.69
C ILE A 137 -2.39 -36.72 -22.47
N GLN A 138 -1.26 -37.33 -22.83
CA GLN A 138 0.05 -36.67 -22.74
C GLN A 138 0.46 -36.13 -24.11
N PRO A 139 0.91 -34.86 -24.21
CA PRO A 139 1.42 -34.32 -25.44
C PRO A 139 2.83 -34.87 -25.73
N VAL A 140 3.22 -34.90 -27.01
CA VAL A 140 4.56 -35.36 -27.44
C VAL A 140 5.64 -34.33 -27.09
N PHE A 141 5.28 -33.05 -27.09
CA PHE A 141 6.15 -31.93 -26.75
C PHE A 141 5.42 -30.99 -25.81
N VAL A 142 6.12 -30.47 -24.80
CA VAL A 142 5.57 -29.54 -23.81
C VAL A 142 6.36 -28.24 -23.84
N ASP A 143 5.65 -27.17 -24.12
CA ASP A 143 6.16 -25.79 -24.08
C ASP A 143 5.39 -25.01 -23.02
N LEU A 144 6.10 -24.59 -21.98
CA LEU A 144 5.54 -23.87 -20.83
C LEU A 144 5.76 -22.36 -20.89
N ARG A 145 6.04 -21.78 -22.07
CA ARG A 145 6.01 -20.33 -22.24
C ARG A 145 4.65 -19.77 -21.83
N HIS A 146 4.68 -18.71 -21.04
CA HIS A 146 3.49 -18.27 -20.33
C HIS A 146 3.47 -16.77 -20.02
N VAL A 147 2.27 -16.31 -19.69
CA VAL A 147 1.97 -14.99 -19.13
C VAL A 147 1.21 -15.21 -17.83
N ILE A 148 1.74 -14.72 -16.71
CA ILE A 148 1.03 -14.69 -15.44
C ILE A 148 0.29 -13.36 -15.35
N HIS A 149 -1.04 -13.42 -15.40
CA HIS A 149 -1.89 -12.23 -15.26
C HIS A 149 -2.00 -11.81 -13.79
N GLY A 150 -1.94 -12.77 -12.87
CA GLY A 150 -1.85 -12.47 -11.45
C GLY A 150 -1.91 -13.70 -10.56
N VAL A 151 -1.26 -13.57 -9.40
CA VAL A 151 -1.34 -14.53 -8.30
C VAL A 151 -1.63 -13.73 -7.03
N LYS A 152 -2.81 -13.94 -6.43
CA LYS A 152 -3.22 -13.24 -5.20
C LYS A 152 -3.47 -14.24 -4.08
N PHE A 153 -3.19 -13.81 -2.86
CA PHE A 153 -3.34 -14.60 -1.65
C PHE A 153 -4.20 -13.82 -0.65
N GLY A 154 -5.23 -14.45 -0.10
CA GLY A 154 -6.15 -13.83 0.86
C GLY A 154 -7.18 -12.89 0.23
N ASP A 155 -7.66 -11.97 1.04
CA ASP A 155 -8.65 -10.95 0.66
C ASP A 155 -8.07 -9.92 -0.32
N ASP A 156 -8.92 -9.39 -1.20
CA ASP A 156 -8.53 -8.26 -2.05
C ASP A 156 -8.53 -6.96 -1.24
N VAL A 157 -7.36 -6.34 -1.17
CA VAL A 157 -7.09 -5.09 -0.46
C VAL A 157 -6.56 -3.98 -1.38
N MET A 158 -6.58 -4.19 -2.70
CA MET A 158 -6.12 -3.19 -3.67
C MET A 158 -6.92 -1.88 -3.60
N GLU A 159 -8.19 -1.94 -3.22
CA GLU A 159 -9.07 -0.78 -3.05
C GLU A 159 -8.55 0.22 -2.00
N TYR A 160 -7.86 -0.27 -0.96
CA TYR A 160 -7.38 0.56 0.14
C TYR A 160 -6.04 1.24 -0.14
N ASN A 161 -5.44 1.00 -1.32
CA ASN A 161 -4.16 1.55 -1.74
C ASN A 161 -3.07 1.40 -0.67
N LEU A 162 -3.02 0.21 -0.05
CA LEU A 162 -2.04 -0.10 0.99
C LEU A 162 -0.63 -0.12 0.38
N PRO A 163 0.37 0.43 1.09
CA PRO A 163 1.75 0.38 0.60
C PRO A 163 2.24 -1.06 0.71
N GLY A 164 2.45 -1.73 -0.42
CA GLY A 164 2.86 -3.13 -0.42
C GLY A 164 2.72 -3.81 -1.78
N ASN A 165 3.40 -4.94 -1.95
CA ASN A 165 3.33 -5.74 -3.18
C ASN A 165 2.42 -6.96 -2.98
N PHE A 166 1.14 -6.81 -3.32
CA PHE A 166 0.12 -7.85 -3.20
C PHE A 166 -0.05 -8.73 -4.45
N ASN A 167 0.43 -8.27 -5.60
CA ASN A 167 0.46 -9.05 -6.85
C ASN A 167 1.73 -8.78 -7.69
N PRO A 168 2.95 -9.01 -7.17
CA PRO A 168 4.20 -8.76 -7.92
C PRO A 168 4.37 -9.57 -9.21
N LEU A 169 3.64 -10.68 -9.38
CA LEU A 169 3.66 -11.47 -10.63
C LEU A 169 2.67 -10.97 -11.68
N MET A 170 1.97 -9.86 -11.43
CA MET A 170 1.05 -9.28 -12.40
C MET A 170 1.78 -8.94 -13.70
N ASN A 171 1.29 -9.50 -14.81
CA ASN A 171 1.87 -9.38 -16.15
C ASN A 171 3.34 -9.86 -16.22
N ALA A 172 3.72 -10.88 -15.44
CA ALA A 172 5.03 -11.51 -15.57
C ALA A 172 5.02 -12.46 -16.77
N GLU A 173 5.98 -12.29 -17.68
CA GLU A 173 5.97 -12.98 -18.98
C GLU A 173 7.26 -13.78 -19.21
N VAL A 174 7.08 -14.91 -19.91
CA VAL A 174 8.14 -15.71 -20.51
C VAL A 174 7.67 -16.08 -21.92
N LEU A 175 8.04 -15.24 -22.88
CA LEU A 175 7.63 -15.36 -24.29
C LEU A 175 8.64 -16.13 -25.16
N ASP A 176 9.88 -16.23 -24.68
CA ASP A 176 10.99 -16.86 -25.39
C ASP A 176 11.56 -18.02 -24.57
N SER A 177 11.97 -19.07 -25.28
CA SER A 177 12.71 -20.19 -24.70
C SER A 177 14.21 -19.94 -24.83
N PRO A 178 15.03 -20.27 -23.81
CA PRO A 178 16.49 -20.16 -23.92
C PRO A 178 17.09 -20.98 -25.07
N VAL A 179 16.44 -22.09 -25.41
CA VAL A 179 16.79 -22.96 -26.54
C VAL A 179 15.49 -23.47 -27.18
N ASP A 180 15.40 -23.39 -28.51
CA ASP A 180 14.23 -23.86 -29.25
C ASP A 180 13.99 -25.36 -29.05
N ASN A 181 12.72 -25.74 -28.88
CA ASN A 181 12.28 -27.13 -28.74
C ASN A 181 12.82 -27.89 -27.52
N PHE A 182 13.18 -27.20 -26.44
CA PHE A 182 13.55 -27.83 -25.16
C PHE A 182 12.45 -27.67 -24.08
N PRO A 183 12.17 -28.73 -23.32
CA PRO A 183 11.14 -28.74 -22.27
C PRO A 183 11.69 -28.08 -20.98
N PHE A 184 11.65 -26.75 -20.92
CA PHE A 184 12.06 -26.02 -19.72
C PHE A 184 10.96 -26.03 -18.64
N SER A 185 11.39 -26.25 -17.40
CA SER A 185 10.62 -25.98 -16.18
C SER A 185 10.91 -24.56 -15.68
N TYR A 186 9.90 -23.96 -15.06
CA TYR A 186 9.98 -22.62 -14.48
C TYR A 186 9.56 -22.65 -13.02
N ASP A 187 10.47 -22.25 -12.14
CA ASP A 187 10.27 -22.18 -10.70
C ASP A 187 10.07 -20.73 -10.27
N TYR A 188 8.88 -20.43 -9.73
CA TYR A 188 8.59 -19.20 -9.02
C TYR A 188 8.63 -19.48 -7.53
N ILE A 189 9.68 -18.99 -6.86
CA ILE A 189 9.87 -19.12 -5.42
C ILE A 189 9.29 -17.88 -4.76
N LEU A 190 8.15 -18.04 -4.08
CA LEU A 190 7.36 -16.99 -3.45
C LEU A 190 7.64 -16.95 -1.95
N LYS A 191 8.08 -15.80 -1.45
CA LYS A 191 8.20 -15.57 -0.01
C LYS A 191 7.05 -14.68 0.46
N ILE A 192 6.09 -15.29 1.16
CA ILE A 192 4.80 -14.68 1.51
C ILE A 192 4.88 -14.05 2.90
N VAL A 193 4.39 -12.81 3.01
CA VAL A 193 4.31 -12.02 4.24
C VAL A 193 2.84 -11.80 4.59
N PRO A 194 2.33 -12.41 5.68
CA PRO A 194 0.99 -12.15 6.18
C PRO A 194 0.75 -10.66 6.41
N THR A 195 -0.37 -10.14 5.93
CA THR A 195 -0.73 -8.73 6.03
C THR A 195 -2.17 -8.57 6.49
N VAL A 196 -2.38 -7.83 7.57
CA VAL A 196 -3.70 -7.64 8.15
C VAL A 196 -4.07 -6.17 8.02
N TYR A 197 -5.24 -5.87 7.47
CA TYR A 197 -5.78 -4.52 7.42
C TYR A 197 -6.96 -4.41 8.39
N GLU A 198 -6.90 -3.42 9.27
CA GLU A 198 -7.92 -3.08 10.26
C GLU A 198 -8.46 -1.67 9.99
N ASN A 199 -9.76 -1.56 9.78
CA ASN A 199 -10.41 -0.25 9.63
C ASN A 199 -10.75 0.38 11.00
N ILE A 200 -11.18 1.64 11.02
CA ILE A 200 -11.60 2.33 12.27
C ILE A 200 -12.75 1.61 13.00
N ALA A 201 -13.57 0.84 12.27
CA ALA A 201 -14.69 0.08 12.85
C ALA A 201 -14.25 -1.27 13.47
N GLY A 202 -12.98 -1.66 13.34
CA GLY A 202 -12.46 -2.94 13.82
C GLY A 202 -12.68 -4.13 12.87
N ASN A 203 -13.13 -3.89 11.64
CA ASN A 203 -13.21 -4.94 10.62
C ASN A 203 -11.80 -5.28 10.13
N MET A 204 -11.51 -6.57 10.11
CA MET A 204 -10.22 -7.12 9.72
C MET A 204 -10.30 -7.76 8.33
N LYS A 205 -9.31 -7.50 7.48
CA LYS A 205 -9.07 -8.22 6.23
C LYS A 205 -7.69 -8.88 6.27
N HIS A 206 -7.62 -10.13 5.81
CA HIS A 206 -6.40 -10.92 5.79
C HIS A 206 -5.90 -11.04 4.35
N ALA A 207 -4.91 -10.23 4.01
CA ALA A 207 -4.23 -10.27 2.73
C ALA A 207 -2.79 -10.78 2.91
N TYR A 208 -2.12 -11.07 1.81
CA TYR A 208 -0.73 -11.49 1.88
C TYR A 208 0.06 -10.78 0.79
N GLN A 209 1.16 -10.15 1.21
CA GLN A 209 2.16 -9.63 0.31
C GLN A 209 3.14 -10.75 -0.01
N TYR A 210 3.84 -10.66 -1.13
CA TYR A 210 4.93 -11.59 -1.38
C TYR A 210 6.02 -10.98 -2.23
N THR A 211 7.19 -11.59 -2.22
CA THR A 211 8.25 -11.36 -3.21
C THR A 211 8.48 -12.66 -3.97
N TYR A 212 9.08 -12.57 -5.16
CA TYR A 212 9.38 -13.77 -5.94
C TYR A 212 10.80 -13.75 -6.51
N ALA A 213 11.36 -14.93 -6.65
CA ALA A 213 12.52 -15.21 -7.48
C ALA A 213 12.14 -16.24 -8.54
N ARG A 214 12.69 -16.11 -9.76
CA ARG A 214 12.43 -17.01 -10.87
C ARG A 214 13.69 -17.83 -11.20
N LYS A 215 13.52 -19.13 -11.41
CA LYS A 215 14.56 -20.04 -11.88
C LYS A 215 14.05 -20.81 -13.10
N THR A 216 14.91 -21.02 -14.10
CA THR A 216 14.61 -21.83 -15.29
C THR A 216 15.60 -22.97 -15.36
N TYR A 217 15.13 -24.19 -15.60
CA TYR A 217 15.97 -25.39 -15.64
C TYR A 217 15.28 -26.51 -16.42
N ILE A 218 16.00 -27.60 -16.67
CA ILE A 218 15.46 -28.79 -17.34
C ILE A 218 15.42 -29.91 -16.29
N GLU A 219 14.28 -30.57 -16.15
CA GLU A 219 14.13 -31.76 -15.32
C GLU A 219 14.26 -33.00 -16.20
N MET A 220 15.34 -33.77 -16.00
CA MET A 220 15.47 -35.12 -16.55
C MET A 220 15.23 -36.14 -15.45
N SER A 221 14.21 -36.97 -15.63
CA SER A 221 14.03 -38.15 -14.79
C SER A 221 15.10 -39.21 -15.09
N PHE A 222 15.27 -40.16 -14.16
CA PHE A 222 16.20 -41.28 -14.33
C PHE A 222 15.89 -42.16 -15.55
N THR A 223 14.62 -42.19 -15.99
CA THR A 223 14.18 -42.90 -17.20
C THR A 223 14.42 -42.10 -18.49
N GLY A 224 15.00 -40.89 -18.39
CA GLY A 224 15.19 -39.97 -19.51
C GLY A 224 13.93 -39.21 -19.94
N GLN A 225 12.79 -39.43 -19.28
CA GLN A 225 11.59 -38.62 -19.49
C GLN A 225 11.76 -37.24 -18.85
N THR A 226 11.34 -36.20 -19.56
CA THR A 226 11.30 -34.83 -19.03
C THR A 226 9.85 -34.50 -18.68
N ASN A 227 9.61 -34.04 -17.46
CA ASN A 227 8.29 -33.62 -17.00
C ASN A 227 8.34 -32.12 -16.71
N PRO A 228 8.43 -31.27 -17.75
CA PRO A 228 8.50 -29.84 -17.56
C PRO A 228 7.28 -29.35 -16.80
N THR A 229 7.52 -28.50 -15.82
CA THR A 229 6.49 -28.05 -14.89
C THR A 229 6.69 -26.57 -14.58
N LEU A 230 5.57 -25.84 -14.45
CA LEU A 230 5.53 -24.45 -14.02
C LEU A 230 5.16 -24.42 -12.54
N TRP A 231 6.16 -24.26 -11.67
CA TRP A 231 6.02 -24.33 -10.23
C TRP A 231 5.84 -22.96 -9.59
N PHE A 232 4.94 -22.89 -8.61
CA PHE A 232 4.82 -21.80 -7.64
C PHE A 232 5.08 -22.36 -6.26
N ARG A 233 6.34 -22.33 -5.84
CA ARG A 233 6.79 -22.77 -4.52
C ARG A 233 6.60 -21.61 -3.56
N TYR A 234 5.91 -21.82 -2.44
CA TYR A 234 5.64 -20.76 -1.49
C TYR A 234 6.08 -21.14 -0.08
N ASP A 235 6.54 -20.13 0.65
CA ASP A 235 6.92 -20.23 2.04
C ASP A 235 6.56 -18.92 2.77
N PHE A 236 6.15 -19.01 4.03
CA PHE A 236 5.70 -17.88 4.83
C PHE A 236 6.86 -17.28 5.62
N THR A 237 6.83 -15.96 5.83
CA THR A 237 7.70 -15.30 6.81
C THR A 237 7.05 -15.37 8.20
N PRO A 238 7.86 -15.38 9.27
CA PRO A 238 7.34 -15.34 10.64
C PRO A 238 6.89 -13.93 11.08
N ILE A 239 6.80 -12.97 10.15
CA ILE A 239 6.47 -11.57 10.44
C ILE A 239 5.15 -11.24 9.77
N THR A 240 4.23 -10.65 10.53
CA THR A 240 2.98 -10.10 10.02
C THR A 240 3.06 -8.57 9.99
N VAL A 241 2.57 -7.97 8.90
CA VAL A 241 2.38 -6.51 8.80
C VAL A 241 0.92 -6.18 9.11
N LYS A 242 0.67 -5.30 10.08
CA LYS A 242 -0.65 -4.78 10.42
C LYS A 242 -0.80 -3.36 9.94
N TYR A 243 -1.68 -3.12 8.97
CA TYR A 243 -2.17 -1.79 8.64
C TYR A 243 -3.40 -1.51 9.49
N HIS A 244 -3.40 -0.43 10.25
CA HIS A 244 -4.58 0.01 10.97
C HIS A 244 -4.86 1.48 10.69
N GLU A 245 -6.14 1.81 10.57
CA GLU A 245 -6.59 3.18 10.40
C GLU A 245 -6.63 3.92 11.73
N ARG A 246 -5.96 5.07 11.79
CA ARG A 246 -5.92 5.93 12.97
C ARG A 246 -6.42 7.33 12.62
N ARG A 247 -7.18 7.91 13.54
CA ARG A 247 -7.50 9.35 13.55
C ARG A 247 -6.64 10.07 14.56
N GLN A 248 -6.28 11.30 14.24
CA GLN A 248 -5.61 12.16 15.20
C GLN A 248 -6.56 12.46 16.36
N PRO A 249 -6.10 12.38 17.62
CA PRO A 249 -6.91 12.75 18.76
C PRO A 249 -7.08 14.26 18.85
N LEU A 250 -8.23 14.71 19.37
CA LEU A 250 -8.63 16.12 19.43
C LEU A 250 -7.61 17.04 20.09
N TYR A 251 -6.85 16.55 21.08
CA TYR A 251 -5.87 17.37 21.77
C TYR A 251 -4.73 17.82 20.85
N ILE A 252 -4.33 17.02 19.86
CA ILE A 252 -3.28 17.39 18.90
C ILE A 252 -3.76 18.57 18.06
N PHE A 253 -4.98 18.50 17.54
CA PHE A 253 -5.60 19.58 16.79
C PHE A 253 -5.74 20.87 17.61
N LEU A 254 -6.21 20.77 18.86
CA LEU A 254 -6.31 21.92 19.75
C LEU A 254 -4.94 22.57 20.02
N THR A 255 -3.90 21.76 20.24
CA THR A 255 -2.53 22.27 20.41
C THR A 255 -2.00 22.92 19.13
N SER A 256 -2.31 22.39 17.95
CA SER A 256 -1.96 23.01 16.65
C SER A 256 -2.61 24.38 16.48
N ILE A 257 -3.90 24.54 16.84
CA ILE A 257 -4.59 25.83 16.79
C ILE A 257 -3.89 26.87 17.69
N CYS A 258 -3.57 26.48 18.94
CA CYS A 258 -2.84 27.37 19.85
C CYS A 258 -1.48 27.80 19.27
N ALA A 259 -0.76 26.87 18.63
CA ALA A 259 0.51 27.14 17.99
C ALA A 259 0.37 28.11 16.79
N ILE A 260 -0.64 27.93 15.94
CA ILE A 260 -0.92 28.81 14.79
C ILE A 260 -1.21 30.24 15.26
N ILE A 261 -2.10 30.38 16.25
CA ILE A 261 -2.49 31.70 16.79
C ILE A 261 -1.28 32.37 17.44
N GLY A 262 -0.62 31.69 18.38
CA GLY A 262 0.54 32.24 19.09
C GLY A 262 1.73 32.54 18.17
N GLY A 263 2.01 31.66 17.22
CA GLY A 263 3.08 31.83 16.23
C GLY A 263 2.83 33.03 15.32
N THR A 264 1.61 33.19 14.81
CA THR A 264 1.29 34.31 13.91
C THR A 264 1.39 35.66 14.64
N PHE A 265 0.86 35.77 15.87
CA PHE A 265 0.97 37.01 16.64
C PHE A 265 2.43 37.38 16.96
N THR A 266 3.26 36.39 17.29
CA THR A 266 4.69 36.60 17.55
C THR A 266 5.41 37.12 16.31
N VAL A 267 5.16 36.50 15.14
CA VAL A 267 5.77 36.91 13.86
C VAL A 267 5.26 38.29 13.42
N ALA A 268 3.97 38.57 13.52
CA ALA A 268 3.41 39.88 13.19
C ALA A 268 4.02 41.00 14.05
N GLY A 269 4.21 40.76 15.36
CA GLY A 269 4.87 41.71 16.25
C GLY A 269 6.35 41.97 15.91
N LEU A 270 7.09 40.94 15.49
CA LEU A 270 8.47 41.09 15.01
C LEU A 270 8.53 41.90 13.72
N ILE A 271 7.62 41.64 12.78
CA ILE A 271 7.52 42.37 11.51
C ILE A 271 7.20 43.85 11.75
N ASP A 272 6.20 44.15 12.59
CA ASP A 272 5.84 45.52 12.93
C ASP A 272 7.00 46.28 13.60
N SER A 273 7.69 45.63 14.55
CA SER A 273 8.87 46.19 15.22
C SER A 273 10.02 46.49 14.23
N PHE A 274 10.23 45.61 13.26
CA PHE A 274 11.22 45.81 12.20
C PHE A 274 10.84 46.99 11.29
N PHE A 275 9.60 47.06 10.81
CA PHE A 275 9.11 48.17 9.98
C PHE A 275 9.18 49.51 10.70
N PHE A 276 8.79 49.55 11.98
CA PHE A 276 8.88 50.76 12.79
C PHE A 276 10.34 51.24 12.92
N THR A 277 11.26 50.32 13.22
CA THR A 277 12.69 50.62 13.35
C THR A 277 13.27 51.12 12.02
N ALA A 278 12.96 50.44 10.91
CA ALA A 278 13.38 50.82 9.58
C ALA A 278 12.84 52.20 9.16
N SER A 279 11.58 52.51 9.46
CA SER A 279 10.97 53.82 9.19
C SER A 279 11.64 54.95 9.98
N GLN A 280 11.95 54.72 11.26
CA GLN A 280 12.69 55.67 12.10
C GLN A 280 14.11 55.88 11.59
N LEU A 281 14.78 54.81 11.13
CA LEU A 281 16.13 54.89 10.58
C LEU A 281 16.14 55.65 9.26
N TYR A 282 15.17 55.39 8.38
CA TYR A 282 14.99 56.11 7.11
C TYR A 282 14.74 57.60 7.33
N LYS A 283 13.86 57.96 8.28
CA LYS A 283 13.64 59.36 8.67
C LYS A 283 14.91 60.03 9.21
N LYS A 284 15.74 59.31 9.97
CA LYS A 284 17.02 59.84 10.49
C LYS A 284 18.04 60.08 9.38
N VAL A 285 18.08 59.21 8.36
CA VAL A 285 18.91 59.36 7.15
C VAL A 285 18.45 60.58 6.34
N GLU A 286 17.15 60.73 6.12
CA GLU A 286 16.58 61.83 5.35
C GLU A 286 16.78 63.21 6.01
N LEU A 287 16.79 63.26 7.35
CA LEU A 287 17.08 64.46 8.13
C LEU A 287 18.59 64.78 8.27
N GLY A 288 19.48 64.00 7.65
CA GLY A 288 20.93 64.22 7.69
C GLY A 288 21.56 64.08 9.09
N LYS A 289 20.86 63.46 10.06
CA LYS A 289 21.29 63.32 11.47
C LYS A 289 22.07 62.03 11.74
N ILE A 290 22.78 61.53 10.73
CA ILE A 290 23.73 60.43 10.87
C ILE A 290 25.14 61.03 10.93
N SER A 291 25.40 61.72 12.04
CA SER A 291 26.72 62.08 12.55
C SER A 291 26.71 61.89 14.05
#